data_AF-A0A1Y1IM23-F1
#
_entry.id   AF-A0A1Y1IM23-F1
#
_cell.length_a   1.000
_cell.length_b   1.000
_cell.length_c   1.000
_cell.angle_alpha   90.00
_cell.angle_beta   90.00
_cell.angle_gamma   90.00
#
_symmetry.space_group_name_H-M   'P 1'
#
loop_
_entity.id
_entity.type
_entity.pdbx_description
1 polymer ?
#
loop_
_entity_poly.entity_id
_entity_poly.type
_entity_poly.pdbx_seq_one_letter_code
_entity_poly.pdbx_strand_id
1 'polypeptide(L)'
;MESLRVQIVSDLHLEMSSRKAKHIPVTAPHIALLGDIGRGNSKEYAAFVEDLSRRYSTVLIVAGNHEYYTCNYDDVNEAISALADRLPNVLFLNRDCVELEGVQVIGCTLWSHVPPACQRAVQATLNDYLLIRTEDVFGNPRPLTVADTNALHQVDLQFIRGKIEECRTKGQSALILTHHAPLMNGTSDPKFEGRPTNHAFATDLRELMGAPVVAWAYGHTHFNPRSLLGAGSTMLVSNQKGYNGEAVGRPFDPGAFLQIDGTKATPFTKKSNLTRHVSVHFKDLSPPATYAGWKQHFKYTHIFGLPDGRLWSTKAGKFLEGFQLNGYSRVYIEGKSIARHRINFEISVGRAVGEAMEVDHIVSPPLLPDGSPYGPQDDSWGNLQELTKEDHGKKTMAANPGAGKKRGVRMGFPVISVQVATGVERRFKSFRDAAEAYGVFPAHIWDRVNKPHSSRTGLQGYTFHKCPQFVADQADKPGEVWEDALHHGKRIKGVRVSTLGRVEWEDGKRRGARTMRHKKCYFRGTIEGVKKHLYVHIVVAHTFLGPQPSSDHTVDHINQDSVDNRLVNLRWATYSEQNRNRSNNRAVEKLDTAGHVLATYGTIAEAADAIKRPYQTLASAIQNRTVLEGFMWRDRA
;
A
#
# COMPACT_ATOMS: atom_id res chain seq x y z
N MET A 1 -16.80 13.47 36.13
CA MET A 1 -16.16 13.22 34.83
C MET A 1 -16.83 14.12 33.82
N GLU A 2 -16.06 14.82 33.00
CA GLU A 2 -16.63 15.63 31.91
C GLU A 2 -17.27 14.71 30.88
N SER A 3 -18.39 15.15 30.32
CA SER A 3 -19.17 14.39 29.33
C SER A 3 -18.71 14.76 27.92
N LEU A 4 -18.30 13.77 27.12
CA LEU A 4 -17.92 14.01 25.73
C LEU A 4 -19.18 14.33 24.91
N ARG A 5 -19.21 15.48 24.24
CA ARG A 5 -20.30 15.88 23.34
C ARG A 5 -19.79 16.17 21.94
N VAL A 6 -20.24 15.40 20.95
CA VAL A 6 -19.79 15.50 19.56
C VAL A 6 -20.99 15.64 18.62
N GLN A 7 -21.07 16.74 17.87
CA GLN A 7 -22.00 16.87 16.76
C GLN A 7 -21.61 15.92 15.63
N ILE A 8 -22.55 15.14 15.12
CA ILE A 8 -22.31 14.17 14.03
C ILE A 8 -22.91 14.72 12.74
N VAL A 9 -22.10 14.82 11.68
CA VAL A 9 -22.52 15.33 10.37
C VAL A 9 -21.85 14.52 9.27
N SER A 10 -22.61 14.13 8.24
CA SER A 10 -22.07 13.43 7.06
C SER A 10 -22.92 13.69 5.81
N ASP A 11 -22.37 13.31 4.65
CA ASP A 11 -23.10 13.27 3.37
C ASP A 11 -23.68 14.65 3.02
N LEU A 12 -22.89 15.72 3.24
CA LEU A 12 -23.32 17.08 2.98
C LEU A 12 -23.36 17.41 1.48
N HIS A 13 -22.48 16.77 0.70
CA HIS A 13 -22.26 16.96 -0.74
C HIS A 13 -22.18 18.43 -1.14
N LEU A 14 -21.19 19.15 -0.60
CA LEU A 14 -20.93 20.56 -0.91
C LEU A 14 -20.78 20.81 -2.42
N GLU A 15 -20.24 19.85 -3.16
CA GLU A 15 -20.06 19.85 -4.61
C GLU A 15 -21.38 19.83 -5.40
N MET A 16 -22.47 19.39 -4.79
CA MET A 16 -23.80 19.31 -5.41
C MET A 16 -24.72 20.46 -4.98
N SER A 17 -24.27 21.34 -4.09
CA SER A 17 -25.08 22.43 -3.56
C SER A 17 -24.76 23.76 -4.25
N SER A 18 -25.79 24.42 -4.80
CA SER A 18 -25.68 25.78 -5.31
C SER A 18 -25.53 26.78 -4.15
N ARG A 19 -24.29 27.05 -3.73
CA ARG A 19 -23.84 28.15 -2.83
C ARG A 19 -24.47 28.26 -1.43
N LYS A 20 -25.52 27.50 -1.12
CA LYS A 20 -26.26 27.50 0.16
C LYS A 20 -26.00 26.22 0.95
N ALA A 21 -24.75 25.82 1.16
CA ALA A 21 -24.46 24.90 2.26
C ALA A 21 -24.35 25.74 3.54
N LYS A 22 -25.49 26.22 4.07
CA LYS A 22 -26.31 25.57 5.12
C LYS A 22 -25.55 25.49 6.44
N HIS A 23 -25.47 26.66 7.08
CA HIS A 23 -25.04 26.90 8.46
C HIS A 23 -25.29 25.70 9.39
N ILE A 24 -24.21 25.13 9.94
CA ILE A 24 -24.27 24.14 11.02
C ILE A 24 -24.21 24.90 12.36
N PRO A 25 -25.29 24.93 13.16
CA PRO A 25 -25.28 25.60 14.45
C PRO A 25 -24.37 24.86 15.42
N VAL A 26 -23.66 25.59 16.26
CA VAL A 26 -22.82 25.00 17.32
C VAL A 26 -23.70 24.60 18.50
N THR A 27 -23.90 23.30 18.69
CA THR A 27 -24.66 22.68 19.79
C THR A 27 -23.78 21.76 20.66
N ALA A 28 -22.55 21.46 20.23
CA ALA A 28 -21.54 20.73 21.00
C ALA A 28 -20.13 21.33 20.80
N PRO A 29 -19.18 21.10 21.72
CA PRO A 29 -17.80 21.59 21.59
C PRO A 29 -17.05 20.94 20.42
N HIS A 30 -17.29 19.67 20.13
CA HIS A 30 -16.65 18.95 19.02
C HIS A 30 -17.64 18.67 17.90
N ILE A 31 -17.15 18.61 16.67
CA ILE A 31 -17.91 18.16 15.50
C ILE A 31 -17.14 17.07 14.77
N ALA A 32 -17.82 16.02 14.36
CA ALA A 32 -17.28 14.95 13.53
C ALA A 32 -17.95 14.97 12.16
N LEU A 33 -17.11 15.07 11.12
CA LEU A 33 -17.45 15.01 9.72
C LEU A 33 -17.18 13.60 9.20
N LEU A 34 -18.23 12.81 8.96
CA LEU A 34 -18.11 11.37 8.67
C LEU A 34 -18.18 11.04 7.18
N GLY A 35 -17.43 11.79 6.39
CA GLY A 35 -17.31 11.61 4.94
C GLY A 35 -18.45 12.20 4.11
N ASP A 36 -18.20 12.27 2.81
CA ASP A 36 -19.07 12.87 1.80
C ASP A 36 -19.51 14.30 2.14
N ILE A 37 -18.59 15.04 2.76
CA ILE A 37 -18.73 16.48 2.98
C ILE A 37 -18.56 17.19 1.65
N GLY A 38 -17.55 16.81 0.88
CA GLY A 38 -17.36 17.20 -0.51
C GLY A 38 -15.97 16.88 -1.01
N ARG A 39 -15.61 17.32 -2.21
CA ARG A 39 -14.30 16.99 -2.81
C ARG A 39 -13.14 17.48 -1.93
N GLY A 40 -12.32 16.56 -1.43
CA GLY A 40 -11.37 16.83 -0.33
C GLY A 40 -10.24 17.79 -0.67
N ASN A 41 -9.95 17.99 -1.96
CA ASN A 41 -8.95 18.94 -2.45
C ASN A 41 -9.56 20.26 -3.00
N SER A 42 -10.87 20.46 -2.85
CA SER A 42 -11.55 21.66 -3.33
C SER A 42 -11.40 22.84 -2.38
N LYS A 43 -11.50 24.06 -2.93
CA LYS A 43 -11.47 25.30 -2.13
C LYS A 43 -12.71 25.41 -1.23
N GLU A 44 -13.85 24.92 -1.72
CA GLU A 44 -15.12 24.90 -1.01
C GLU A 44 -15.04 24.02 0.24
N TYR A 45 -14.44 22.83 0.11
CA TYR A 45 -14.18 21.93 1.25
C TYR A 45 -13.27 22.60 2.28
N ALA A 46 -12.13 23.15 1.83
CA ALA A 46 -11.19 23.83 2.72
C ALA A 46 -11.83 25.01 3.47
N ALA A 47 -12.56 25.88 2.76
CA ALA A 47 -13.25 27.02 3.35
C ALA A 47 -14.33 26.61 4.36
N PHE A 48 -15.02 25.49 4.11
CA PHE A 48 -16.01 24.96 5.04
C PHE A 48 -15.35 24.46 6.33
N VAL A 49 -14.26 23.69 6.24
CA VAL A 49 -13.50 23.22 7.40
C VAL A 49 -12.88 24.39 8.19
N GLU A 50 -12.33 25.40 7.51
CA GLU A 50 -11.80 26.63 8.11
C GLU A 50 -12.90 27.44 8.83
N ASP A 51 -14.15 27.42 8.35
CA ASP A 51 -15.27 28.00 9.08
C ASP A 51 -15.61 27.23 10.36
N LEU A 52 -15.65 25.90 10.28
CA LEU A 52 -15.91 25.06 11.45
C LEU A 52 -14.78 25.20 12.49
N SER A 53 -13.53 25.25 12.07
CA SER A 53 -12.38 25.37 12.97
C SER A 53 -12.42 26.66 13.79
N ARG A 54 -13.05 27.73 13.29
CA ARG A 54 -13.23 28.98 14.04
C ARG A 54 -14.33 28.93 15.09
N ARG A 55 -15.23 27.94 15.01
CA ARG A 55 -16.46 27.86 15.82
C ARG A 55 -16.51 26.67 16.77
N TYR A 56 -15.75 25.62 16.50
CA TYR A 56 -15.70 24.39 17.29
C TYR A 56 -14.37 24.24 18.02
N SER A 57 -14.39 23.63 19.20
CA SER A 57 -13.18 23.29 19.95
C SER A 57 -12.34 22.25 19.22
N THR A 58 -12.98 21.27 18.57
CA THR A 58 -12.32 20.28 17.70
C THR A 58 -13.19 19.92 16.52
N VAL A 59 -12.58 19.83 15.34
CA VAL A 59 -13.20 19.30 14.11
C VAL A 59 -12.51 17.99 13.75
N LEU A 60 -13.25 16.88 13.84
CA LEU A 60 -12.77 15.55 13.46
C LEU A 60 -13.22 15.26 12.03
N ILE A 61 -12.30 14.82 11.18
CA ILE A 61 -12.57 14.53 9.77
C ILE A 61 -12.33 13.04 9.51
N VAL A 62 -13.32 12.38 8.94
CA VAL A 62 -13.18 11.09 8.25
C VAL A 62 -13.55 11.34 6.80
N ALA A 63 -12.75 10.84 5.86
CA ALA A 63 -13.05 10.95 4.43
C ALA A 63 -14.03 9.86 4.00
N GLY A 64 -14.98 10.22 3.15
CA GLY A 64 -15.87 9.33 2.41
C GLY A 64 -15.44 9.14 0.97
N ASN A 65 -16.24 8.48 0.16
CA ASN A 65 -15.88 8.19 -1.22
C ASN A 65 -15.92 9.44 -2.11
N HIS A 66 -16.82 10.40 -1.85
CA HIS A 66 -16.92 11.65 -2.62
C HIS A 66 -15.75 12.61 -2.41
N GLU A 67 -15.05 12.53 -1.28
CA GLU A 67 -13.80 13.27 -1.09
C GLU A 67 -12.78 12.95 -2.22
N TYR A 68 -12.77 11.70 -2.69
CA TYR A 68 -11.82 11.19 -3.68
C TYR A 68 -12.28 11.30 -5.14
N TYR A 69 -13.53 11.70 -5.39
CA TYR A 69 -14.08 11.69 -6.75
C TYR A 69 -13.29 12.60 -7.71
N THR A 70 -13.02 12.08 -8.90
CA THR A 70 -12.25 12.71 -9.99
C THR A 70 -10.76 12.96 -9.70
N CYS A 71 -10.24 12.42 -8.59
CA CYS A 71 -8.88 12.66 -8.12
C CYS A 71 -8.15 11.34 -7.81
N ASN A 72 -6.84 11.42 -7.56
CA ASN A 72 -6.06 10.32 -7.00
C ASN A 72 -6.35 10.22 -5.49
N TYR A 73 -6.55 8.99 -5.01
CA TYR A 73 -6.81 8.66 -3.62
C TYR A 73 -5.75 9.21 -2.66
N ASP A 74 -4.47 9.05 -3.00
CA ASP A 74 -3.36 9.45 -2.13
C ASP A 74 -3.19 10.97 -2.09
N ASP A 75 -3.29 11.64 -3.24
CA ASP A 75 -3.22 13.11 -3.34
C ASP A 75 -4.30 13.81 -2.49
N VAL A 76 -5.52 13.24 -2.45
CA VAL A 76 -6.61 13.78 -1.64
C VAL A 76 -6.34 13.59 -0.14
N ASN A 77 -5.82 12.43 0.26
CA ASN A 77 -5.40 12.21 1.65
C ASN A 77 -4.33 13.21 2.08
N GLU A 78 -3.34 13.47 1.22
CA GLU A 78 -2.31 14.49 1.45
C GLU A 78 -2.92 15.89 1.57
N ALA A 79 -3.87 16.24 0.70
CA ALA A 79 -4.53 17.54 0.73
C ALA A 79 -5.34 17.78 2.02
N ILE A 80 -6.13 16.78 2.46
CA ILE A 80 -6.90 16.86 3.71
C ILE A 80 -5.95 16.92 4.91
N SER A 81 -4.87 16.10 4.91
CA SER A 81 -3.85 16.14 5.97
C SER A 81 -3.16 17.50 6.05
N ALA A 82 -2.80 18.10 4.91
CA ALA A 82 -2.17 19.42 4.87
C ALA A 82 -3.12 20.54 5.33
N LEU A 83 -4.42 20.41 5.09
CA LEU A 83 -5.44 21.30 5.65
C LEU A 83 -5.54 21.17 7.17
N ALA A 84 -5.62 19.94 7.69
CA ALA A 84 -5.65 19.67 9.12
C ALA A 84 -4.37 20.18 9.82
N ASP A 85 -3.20 19.97 9.22
CA ASP A 85 -1.92 20.47 9.75
C ASP A 85 -1.88 22.00 9.85
N ARG A 86 -2.61 22.73 9.00
CA ARG A 86 -2.68 24.21 9.08
C ARG A 86 -3.60 24.71 10.18
N LEU A 87 -4.52 23.89 10.68
CA LEU A 87 -5.58 24.28 11.60
C LEU A 87 -5.45 23.46 12.90
N PRO A 88 -4.98 24.05 14.01
CA PRO A 88 -4.53 23.31 15.19
C PRO A 88 -5.62 22.45 15.86
N ASN A 89 -6.90 22.77 15.62
CA ASN A 89 -8.05 22.06 16.17
C ASN A 89 -8.78 21.18 15.15
N VAL A 90 -8.19 20.93 13.98
CA VAL A 90 -8.73 20.04 12.95
C VAL A 90 -7.89 18.77 12.92
N LEU A 91 -8.54 17.62 13.06
CA LEU A 91 -7.89 16.32 13.11
C LEU A 91 -8.43 15.43 12.00
N PHE A 92 -7.56 15.00 11.08
CA PHE A 92 -7.91 14.03 10.06
C PHE A 92 -7.68 12.60 10.59
N LEU A 93 -8.77 11.88 10.85
CA LEU A 93 -8.75 10.52 11.36
C LEU A 93 -8.77 9.52 10.20
N ASN A 94 -7.59 9.16 9.71
CA ASN A 94 -7.38 8.16 8.67
C ASN A 94 -6.53 7.01 9.20
N ARG A 95 -7.18 6.06 9.88
CA ARG A 95 -6.53 5.07 10.77
C ARG A 95 -5.75 5.78 11.88
N ASP A 96 -6.40 6.75 12.51
CA ASP A 96 -5.85 7.51 13.64
C ASP A 96 -6.91 7.63 14.75
N CYS A 97 -6.47 8.03 15.93
CA CYS A 97 -7.32 8.21 17.09
C CYS A 97 -6.93 9.47 17.90
N VAL A 98 -7.87 9.96 18.69
CA VAL A 98 -7.67 11.05 19.65
C VAL A 98 -8.45 10.74 20.92
N GLU A 99 -7.91 11.13 22.07
CA GLU A 99 -8.65 11.06 23.34
C GLU A 99 -9.35 12.40 23.58
N LEU A 100 -10.66 12.36 23.83
CA LEU A 100 -11.48 13.52 24.15
C LEU A 100 -12.32 13.20 25.39
N GLU A 101 -12.18 14.01 26.45
CA GLU A 101 -12.88 13.85 27.74
C GLU A 101 -12.87 12.40 28.29
N GLY A 102 -11.72 11.71 28.15
CA GLY A 102 -11.51 10.34 28.62
C GLY A 102 -12.07 9.23 27.71
N VAL A 103 -12.60 9.58 26.54
CA VAL A 103 -13.09 8.63 25.52
C VAL A 103 -12.09 8.56 24.37
N GLN A 104 -11.71 7.34 23.97
CA GLN A 104 -10.90 7.14 22.79
C GLN A 104 -11.78 7.24 21.53
N VAL A 105 -11.59 8.30 20.76
CA VAL A 105 -12.23 8.48 19.46
C VAL A 105 -11.34 7.89 18.37
N ILE A 106 -11.84 6.89 17.65
CA ILE A 106 -11.12 6.10 16.65
C ILE A 106 -11.75 6.38 15.28
N GLY A 107 -10.98 6.73 14.27
CA GLY A 107 -11.53 7.06 12.95
C GLY A 107 -10.75 6.53 11.75
N CYS A 108 -11.51 6.07 10.76
CA CYS A 108 -11.05 5.73 9.41
C CYS A 108 -12.22 5.70 8.44
N THR A 109 -11.97 5.71 7.12
CA THR A 109 -13.04 5.60 6.11
C THR A 109 -13.81 4.28 6.24
N LEU A 110 -13.13 3.19 6.59
CA LEU A 110 -13.63 1.82 6.64
C LEU A 110 -14.31 1.45 5.32
N TRP A 111 -13.56 1.37 4.22
CA TRP A 111 -14.12 0.84 2.97
C TRP A 111 -14.85 -0.49 3.22
N SER A 112 -15.95 -0.75 2.52
CA SER A 112 -16.72 -1.98 2.74
C SER A 112 -16.03 -3.22 2.16
N HIS A 113 -16.19 -4.38 2.81
CA HIS A 113 -15.79 -5.67 2.28
C HIS A 113 -16.80 -6.22 1.28
N VAL A 114 -16.34 -6.39 0.04
CA VAL A 114 -17.10 -6.97 -1.07
C VAL A 114 -16.70 -8.44 -1.30
N PRO A 115 -17.59 -9.41 -1.01
CA PRO A 115 -17.31 -10.82 -1.24
C PRO A 115 -17.08 -11.13 -2.72
N PRO A 116 -16.26 -12.15 -3.07
CA PRO A 116 -15.96 -12.52 -4.45
C PRO A 116 -17.16 -12.61 -5.38
N ALA A 117 -18.28 -13.17 -4.90
CA ALA A 117 -19.51 -13.32 -5.67
C ALA A 117 -20.16 -11.98 -6.08
N CYS A 118 -19.92 -10.91 -5.32
CA CYS A 118 -20.53 -9.59 -5.53
C CYS A 118 -19.59 -8.60 -6.25
N GLN A 119 -18.28 -8.88 -6.32
CA GLN A 119 -17.26 -7.93 -6.81
C GLN A 119 -17.56 -7.40 -8.21
N ARG A 120 -17.96 -8.27 -9.14
CA ARG A 120 -18.26 -7.88 -10.52
C ARG A 120 -19.45 -6.91 -10.59
N ALA A 121 -20.51 -7.19 -9.84
CA ALA A 121 -21.71 -6.37 -9.82
C ALA A 121 -21.43 -5.01 -9.17
N VAL A 122 -20.75 -5.00 -8.02
CA VAL A 122 -20.36 -3.78 -7.30
C VAL A 122 -19.44 -2.91 -8.16
N GLN A 123 -18.38 -3.49 -8.75
CA GLN A 123 -17.42 -2.74 -9.56
C GLN A 123 -18.05 -2.09 -10.79
N ALA A 124 -19.02 -2.76 -11.41
CA ALA A 124 -19.69 -2.25 -12.60
C ALA A 124 -20.76 -1.19 -12.27
N THR A 125 -21.24 -1.12 -11.02
CA THR A 125 -22.37 -0.27 -10.63
C THR A 125 -21.92 1.02 -9.96
N LEU A 126 -20.89 0.98 -9.11
CA LEU A 126 -20.49 2.14 -8.33
C LEU A 126 -19.55 3.09 -9.07
N ASN A 127 -19.83 4.38 -8.94
CA ASN A 127 -19.00 5.45 -9.48
C ASN A 127 -17.61 5.52 -8.83
N ASP A 128 -17.44 4.96 -7.64
CA ASP A 128 -16.16 4.89 -6.94
C ASP A 128 -15.06 4.31 -7.84
N TYR A 129 -15.38 3.21 -8.53
CA TYR A 129 -14.45 2.49 -9.41
C TYR A 129 -14.32 3.10 -10.81
N LEU A 130 -15.08 4.16 -11.11
CA LEU A 130 -15.00 4.92 -12.35
C LEU A 130 -14.29 6.27 -12.15
N LEU A 131 -14.56 6.93 -11.03
CA LEU A 131 -14.17 8.31 -10.76
C LEU A 131 -12.96 8.44 -9.84
N ILE A 132 -12.69 7.46 -8.97
CA ILE A 132 -11.53 7.49 -8.09
C ILE A 132 -10.34 6.84 -8.80
N ARG A 133 -9.19 7.50 -8.73
CA ARG A 133 -7.92 7.00 -9.26
C ARG A 133 -6.98 6.59 -8.14
N THR A 134 -6.10 5.66 -8.45
CA THR A 134 -4.96 5.25 -7.61
C THR A 134 -3.80 4.90 -8.53
N GLU A 135 -2.64 4.57 -7.98
CA GLU A 135 -1.47 4.18 -8.76
C GLU A 135 -1.35 2.65 -8.87
N ASP A 136 -0.76 2.19 -9.97
CA ASP A 136 -0.23 0.84 -10.04
C ASP A 136 1.13 0.74 -9.33
N VAL A 137 1.68 -0.47 -9.22
CA VAL A 137 3.00 -0.72 -8.60
C VAL A 137 4.18 0.01 -9.28
N PHE A 138 3.94 0.66 -10.41
CA PHE A 138 4.91 1.45 -11.17
C PHE A 138 4.64 2.96 -11.11
N GLY A 139 3.63 3.41 -10.33
CA GLY A 139 3.25 4.81 -10.21
C GLY A 139 2.38 5.34 -11.35
N ASN A 140 1.80 4.48 -12.20
CA ASN A 140 0.90 4.95 -13.26
C ASN A 140 -0.53 5.07 -12.73
N PRO A 141 -1.27 6.15 -13.09
CA PRO A 141 -2.65 6.32 -12.67
C PRO A 141 -3.55 5.26 -13.32
N ARG A 142 -4.43 4.66 -12.52
CA ARG A 142 -5.46 3.70 -12.93
C ARG A 142 -6.74 3.92 -12.10
N PRO A 143 -7.90 3.43 -12.55
CA PRO A 143 -9.09 3.40 -11.69
C PRO A 143 -8.85 2.58 -10.42
N LEU A 144 -9.50 3.00 -9.34
CA LEU A 144 -9.67 2.19 -8.14
C LEU A 144 -10.47 0.93 -8.48
N THR A 145 -10.16 -0.19 -7.83
CA THR A 145 -10.87 -1.46 -8.02
C THR A 145 -11.43 -1.98 -6.72
N VAL A 146 -12.37 -2.93 -6.79
CA VAL A 146 -12.90 -3.62 -5.59
C VAL A 146 -11.79 -4.33 -4.80
N ALA A 147 -10.75 -4.82 -5.48
CA ALA A 147 -9.60 -5.42 -4.82
C ALA A 147 -8.83 -4.41 -3.96
N ASP A 148 -8.73 -3.15 -4.42
CA ASP A 148 -8.08 -2.08 -3.65
C ASP A 148 -8.90 -1.71 -2.42
N THR A 149 -10.22 -1.50 -2.57
CA THR A 149 -11.09 -1.16 -1.44
C THR A 149 -11.20 -2.30 -0.43
N ASN A 150 -11.16 -3.57 -0.89
CA ASN A 150 -11.08 -4.72 0.01
C ASN A 150 -9.75 -4.78 0.75
N ALA A 151 -8.62 -4.42 0.12
CA ALA A 151 -7.34 -4.34 0.80
C ALA A 151 -7.35 -3.23 1.86
N LEU A 152 -7.89 -2.05 1.54
CA LEU A 152 -8.07 -0.95 2.48
C LEU A 152 -8.98 -1.34 3.66
N HIS A 153 -10.09 -2.03 3.39
CA HIS A 153 -10.98 -2.57 4.43
C HIS A 153 -10.22 -3.44 5.43
N GLN A 154 -9.38 -4.37 4.95
CA GLN A 154 -8.63 -5.27 5.83
C GLN A 154 -7.68 -4.50 6.75
N VAL A 155 -7.02 -3.46 6.24
CA VAL A 155 -6.12 -2.62 7.04
C VAL A 155 -6.92 -1.79 8.05
N ASP A 156 -8.04 -1.18 7.65
CA ASP A 156 -8.91 -0.40 8.52
C ASP A 156 -9.52 -1.26 9.64
N LEU A 157 -9.95 -2.49 9.32
CA LEU A 157 -10.50 -3.44 10.28
C LEU A 157 -9.46 -3.91 11.29
N GLN A 158 -8.23 -4.19 10.86
CA GLN A 158 -7.12 -4.52 11.77
C GLN A 158 -6.80 -3.37 12.72
N PHE A 159 -6.78 -2.13 12.21
CA PHE A 159 -6.57 -0.94 13.02
C PHE A 159 -7.67 -0.77 14.09
N ILE A 160 -8.95 -0.84 13.70
CA ILE A 160 -10.07 -0.74 14.64
C ILE A 160 -9.97 -1.82 15.72
N ARG A 161 -9.74 -3.10 15.33
CA ARG A 161 -9.60 -4.21 16.29
C ARG A 161 -8.48 -3.96 17.30
N GLY A 162 -7.32 -3.52 16.83
CA GLY A 162 -6.19 -3.18 17.70
C GLY A 162 -6.53 -2.09 18.71
N LYS A 163 -7.19 -1.00 18.26
CA LYS A 163 -7.58 0.10 19.15
C LYS A 163 -8.69 -0.27 20.13
N ILE A 164 -9.63 -1.13 19.74
CA ILE A 164 -10.63 -1.69 20.67
C ILE A 164 -9.95 -2.48 21.78
N GLU A 165 -8.96 -3.33 21.46
CA GLU A 165 -8.23 -4.11 22.47
C GLU A 165 -7.40 -3.22 23.40
N GLU A 166 -6.77 -2.17 22.86
CA GLU A 166 -6.06 -1.18 23.66
C GLU A 166 -7.00 -0.47 24.66
N CYS A 167 -8.17 -0.04 24.20
CA CYS A 167 -9.19 0.57 25.06
C CYS A 167 -9.66 -0.39 26.15
N ARG A 168 -9.86 -1.66 25.80
CA ARG A 168 -10.27 -2.72 26.73
C ARG A 168 -9.24 -2.90 27.84
N THR A 169 -7.96 -2.96 27.46
CA THR A 169 -6.83 -3.09 28.40
C THR A 169 -6.74 -1.90 29.35
N LYS A 170 -6.99 -0.68 28.85
CA LYS A 170 -6.96 0.55 29.65
C LYS A 170 -8.25 0.81 30.46
N GLY A 171 -9.31 0.03 30.25
CA GLY A 171 -10.64 0.32 30.81
C GLY A 171 -11.26 1.62 30.26
N GLN A 172 -10.87 2.03 29.05
CA GLN A 172 -11.27 3.28 28.42
C GLN A 172 -12.43 3.04 27.45
N SER A 173 -13.41 3.94 27.42
CA SER A 173 -14.52 3.88 26.47
C SER A 173 -14.09 4.27 25.06
N ALA A 174 -14.67 3.64 24.03
CA ALA A 174 -14.33 3.88 22.64
C ALA A 174 -15.53 4.40 21.83
N LEU A 175 -15.32 5.49 21.09
CA LEU A 175 -16.21 6.01 20.05
C LEU A 175 -15.58 5.74 18.69
N ILE A 176 -16.26 4.97 17.84
CA ILE A 176 -15.79 4.67 16.49
C ILE A 176 -16.49 5.60 15.49
N LEU A 177 -15.72 6.22 14.60
CA LEU A 177 -16.18 7.13 13.56
C LEU A 177 -15.77 6.57 12.19
N THR A 178 -16.75 6.17 11.37
CA THR A 178 -16.48 5.65 10.02
C THR A 178 -17.32 6.35 8.99
N HIS A 179 -16.95 6.24 7.70
CA HIS A 179 -17.85 6.65 6.64
C HIS A 179 -18.82 5.51 6.30
N HIS A 180 -18.32 4.32 5.96
CA HIS A 180 -19.20 3.19 5.64
C HIS A 180 -19.84 2.58 6.88
N ALA A 181 -20.99 1.95 6.67
CA ALA A 181 -21.81 1.41 7.75
C ALA A 181 -21.26 0.09 8.32
N PRO A 182 -21.34 -0.11 9.65
CA PRO A 182 -20.77 -1.27 10.34
C PRO A 182 -21.73 -2.47 10.46
N LEU A 183 -22.93 -2.39 9.89
CA LEU A 183 -23.88 -3.51 9.81
C LEU A 183 -24.49 -3.59 8.42
N MET A 184 -24.81 -4.79 7.96
CA MET A 184 -25.56 -4.97 6.70
C MET A 184 -27.05 -4.62 6.81
N ASN A 185 -27.63 -4.80 8.00
CA ASN A 185 -29.06 -4.62 8.25
C ASN A 185 -29.30 -3.47 9.23
N GLY A 186 -30.34 -2.68 8.97
CA GLY A 186 -30.79 -1.56 9.79
C GLY A 186 -30.00 -0.26 9.62
N THR A 187 -28.84 -0.27 8.95
CA THR A 187 -28.01 0.93 8.68
C THR A 187 -28.23 1.52 7.30
N SER A 188 -29.07 0.89 6.48
CA SER A 188 -29.46 1.35 5.14
C SER A 188 -30.99 1.29 5.00
N ASP A 189 -31.54 1.93 3.97
CA ASP A 189 -32.99 1.88 3.72
C ASP A 189 -33.43 0.40 3.52
N PRO A 190 -34.40 -0.09 4.32
CA PRO A 190 -34.84 -1.50 4.27
C PRO A 190 -35.21 -2.00 2.89
N LYS A 191 -35.63 -1.13 1.95
CA LYS A 191 -35.97 -1.54 0.58
C LYS A 191 -34.77 -2.03 -0.23
N PHE A 192 -33.56 -1.72 0.21
CA PHE A 192 -32.33 -2.15 -0.44
C PHE A 192 -31.72 -3.38 0.22
N GLU A 193 -32.12 -3.77 1.43
CA GLU A 193 -31.56 -4.92 2.16
C GLU A 193 -31.59 -6.22 1.33
N GLY A 194 -30.52 -7.01 1.44
CA GLY A 194 -30.37 -8.29 0.72
C GLY A 194 -29.84 -8.19 -0.73
N ARG A 195 -29.63 -6.99 -1.29
CA ARG A 195 -29.06 -6.83 -2.63
C ARG A 195 -27.54 -7.05 -2.64
N PRO A 196 -26.95 -7.70 -3.67
CA PRO A 196 -25.50 -7.88 -3.78
C PRO A 196 -24.70 -6.56 -3.74
N THR A 197 -25.29 -5.47 -4.22
CA THR A 197 -24.67 -4.14 -4.23
C THR A 197 -24.51 -3.53 -2.84
N ASN A 198 -25.23 -4.02 -1.82
CA ASN A 198 -25.13 -3.50 -0.45
C ASN A 198 -23.76 -3.73 0.17
N HIS A 199 -23.03 -4.74 -0.30
CA HIS A 199 -21.65 -4.99 0.10
C HIS A 199 -20.68 -3.88 -0.30
N ALA A 200 -21.12 -2.89 -1.08
CA ALA A 200 -20.34 -1.70 -1.35
C ALA A 200 -20.51 -0.64 -0.25
N PHE A 201 -21.61 -0.67 0.50
CA PHE A 201 -21.97 0.39 1.45
C PHE A 201 -21.77 -0.01 2.92
N ALA A 202 -21.80 -1.31 3.21
CA ALA A 202 -21.80 -1.81 4.58
C ALA A 202 -21.14 -3.18 4.73
N THR A 203 -20.55 -3.44 5.89
CA THR A 203 -20.03 -4.76 6.27
C THR A 203 -20.57 -5.13 7.63
N ASP A 204 -20.90 -6.40 7.84
CA ASP A 204 -21.38 -6.86 9.14
C ASP A 204 -20.24 -7.03 10.14
N LEU A 205 -20.11 -6.06 11.06
CA LEU A 205 -19.06 -6.02 12.08
C LEU A 205 -19.65 -6.10 13.50
N ARG A 206 -20.78 -6.79 13.68
CA ARG A 206 -21.44 -7.00 15.00
C ARG A 206 -20.49 -7.52 16.07
N GLU A 207 -19.54 -8.36 15.66
CA GLU A 207 -18.52 -8.95 16.54
C GLU A 207 -17.62 -7.93 17.25
N LEU A 208 -17.52 -6.70 16.71
CA LEU A 208 -16.73 -5.62 17.30
C LEU A 208 -17.55 -4.71 18.23
N MET A 209 -18.85 -4.97 18.33
CA MET A 209 -19.77 -4.21 19.16
C MET A 209 -19.87 -4.81 20.57
N GLY A 210 -20.19 -3.98 21.54
CA GLY A 210 -20.07 -4.25 22.97
C GLY A 210 -18.87 -3.52 23.58
N ALA A 211 -18.75 -3.58 24.92
CA ALA A 211 -17.67 -2.92 25.63
C ALA A 211 -16.28 -3.32 25.09
N PRO A 212 -15.34 -2.37 24.91
CA PRO A 212 -15.41 -0.96 25.33
C PRO A 212 -16.10 0.01 24.36
N VAL A 213 -16.64 -0.47 23.23
CA VAL A 213 -17.26 0.37 22.20
C VAL A 213 -18.64 0.84 22.67
N VAL A 214 -18.74 2.12 23.04
CA VAL A 214 -19.98 2.71 23.55
C VAL A 214 -20.86 3.25 22.42
N ALA A 215 -20.23 3.71 21.34
CA ALA A 215 -20.92 4.21 20.17
C ALA A 215 -20.10 4.02 18.90
N TRP A 216 -20.82 3.89 17.77
CA TRP A 216 -20.27 3.84 16.43
C TRP A 216 -21.09 4.74 15.52
N ALA A 217 -20.50 5.84 15.06
CA ALA A 217 -21.12 6.78 14.17
C ALA A 217 -20.68 6.56 12.71
N TYR A 218 -21.62 6.65 11.76
CA TYR A 218 -21.39 6.37 10.34
C TYR A 218 -22.26 7.20 9.38
N GLY A 219 -21.87 7.22 8.09
CA GLY A 219 -22.58 7.89 6.98
C GLY A 219 -22.84 6.97 5.78
N HIS A 220 -22.66 7.50 4.56
CA HIS A 220 -22.62 6.81 3.26
C HIS A 220 -23.92 6.19 2.73
N THR A 221 -24.77 5.63 3.60
CA THR A 221 -25.98 4.89 3.19
C THR A 221 -27.17 5.78 2.86
N HIS A 222 -27.03 7.09 3.10
CA HIS A 222 -28.08 8.11 3.03
C HIS A 222 -29.34 7.73 3.81
N PHE A 223 -29.17 7.02 4.92
CA PHE A 223 -30.28 6.53 5.72
C PHE A 223 -30.01 6.69 7.21
N ASN A 224 -30.85 7.50 7.85
CA ASN A 224 -30.88 7.68 9.29
C ASN A 224 -31.98 6.79 9.90
N PRO A 225 -31.63 5.73 10.64
CA PRO A 225 -32.61 4.82 11.24
C PRO A 225 -33.51 5.55 12.23
N ARG A 226 -34.82 5.23 12.26
CA ARG A 226 -35.78 5.89 13.17
C ARG A 226 -35.62 5.44 14.63
N SER A 227 -35.30 4.17 14.84
CA SER A 227 -34.93 3.61 16.14
C SER A 227 -33.42 3.50 16.25
N LEU A 228 -32.90 3.72 17.46
CA LEU A 228 -31.48 3.46 17.75
C LEU A 228 -31.25 1.96 17.65
N LEU A 229 -30.28 1.57 16.83
CA LEU A 229 -29.83 0.19 16.75
C LEU A 229 -28.75 0.00 17.80
N GLY A 230 -29.07 -0.82 18.80
CA GLY A 230 -28.09 -1.41 19.70
C GLY A 230 -27.77 -2.81 19.22
N ALA A 231 -26.49 -3.09 18.95
CA ALA A 231 -25.99 -4.47 18.88
C ALA A 231 -25.06 -4.66 20.09
N GLY A 232 -25.52 -5.47 21.04
CA GLY A 232 -24.94 -5.49 22.39
C GLY A 232 -25.20 -4.16 23.12
N SER A 233 -24.14 -3.55 23.65
CA SER A 233 -24.17 -2.25 24.35
C SER A 233 -23.70 -1.06 23.51
N THR A 234 -23.33 -1.27 22.24
CA THR A 234 -22.87 -0.19 21.36
C THR A 234 -24.04 0.54 20.72
N MET A 235 -24.03 1.85 20.81
CA MET A 235 -25.01 2.71 20.14
C MET A 235 -24.60 3.03 18.70
N LEU A 236 -25.42 2.66 17.72
CA LEU A 236 -25.23 3.10 16.35
C LEU A 236 -25.83 4.48 16.11
N VAL A 237 -25.03 5.38 15.54
CA VAL A 237 -25.40 6.80 15.33
C VAL A 237 -25.20 7.17 13.87
N SER A 238 -26.18 7.82 13.28
CA SER A 238 -26.07 8.35 11.92
C SER A 238 -26.87 9.63 11.80
N ASN A 239 -26.33 10.62 11.09
CA ASN A 239 -26.97 11.92 10.85
C ASN A 239 -26.54 12.47 9.48
N GLN A 240 -27.01 11.77 8.45
CA GLN A 240 -26.67 11.97 7.04
C GLN A 240 -27.64 12.96 6.42
N LYS A 241 -27.13 13.92 5.65
CA LYS A 241 -27.98 14.83 4.87
C LYS A 241 -28.46 14.20 3.56
N GLY A 242 -27.59 13.46 2.87
CA GLY A 242 -27.86 12.87 1.57
C GLY A 242 -28.13 13.91 0.48
N TYR A 243 -28.67 13.45 -0.66
CA TYR A 243 -28.92 14.32 -1.80
C TYR A 243 -30.16 15.22 -1.62
N ASN A 244 -30.21 16.31 -2.39
CA ASN A 244 -31.37 17.22 -2.33
C ASN A 244 -32.64 16.49 -2.78
N GLY A 245 -33.65 16.43 -1.90
CA GLY A 245 -34.93 15.78 -2.18
C GLY A 245 -34.95 14.27 -1.90
N GLU A 246 -33.82 13.71 -1.44
CA GLU A 246 -33.75 12.30 -1.05
C GLU A 246 -34.40 12.06 0.32
N ALA A 247 -35.12 10.93 0.43
CA ALA A 247 -35.73 10.52 1.68
C ALA A 247 -34.73 9.72 2.53
N VAL A 248 -34.11 10.38 3.51
CA VAL A 248 -33.03 9.80 4.34
C VAL A 248 -33.52 9.12 5.64
N GLY A 249 -34.77 8.65 5.70
CA GLY A 249 -35.36 8.12 6.93
C GLY A 249 -35.69 9.22 7.95
N ARG A 250 -35.00 9.28 9.08
CA ARG A 250 -35.08 10.44 9.99
C ARG A 250 -34.39 11.64 9.32
N PRO A 251 -35.02 12.84 9.25
CA PRO A 251 -34.37 13.99 8.64
C PRO A 251 -33.04 14.35 9.30
N PHE A 252 -32.10 14.83 8.49
CA PHE A 252 -30.87 15.44 8.97
C PHE A 252 -31.15 16.60 9.92
N ASP A 253 -30.58 16.54 11.12
CA ASP A 253 -30.63 17.64 12.09
C ASP A 253 -29.22 18.20 12.28
N PRO A 254 -28.91 19.41 11.77
CA PRO A 254 -27.57 19.98 11.87
C PRO A 254 -27.18 20.33 13.32
N GLY A 255 -28.12 20.33 14.26
CA GLY A 255 -27.87 20.53 15.69
C GLY A 255 -27.79 19.23 16.49
N ALA A 256 -27.93 18.06 15.87
CA ALA A 256 -27.87 16.79 16.58
C ALA A 256 -26.45 16.48 17.06
N PHE A 257 -26.33 15.99 18.29
CA PHE A 257 -25.07 15.60 18.88
C PHE A 257 -25.19 14.30 19.68
N LEU A 258 -24.08 13.61 19.80
CA LEU A 258 -23.89 12.44 20.64
C LEU A 258 -23.25 12.89 21.95
N GLN A 259 -23.83 12.48 23.07
CA GLN A 259 -23.24 12.62 24.40
C GLN A 259 -22.74 11.26 24.89
N ILE A 260 -21.54 11.21 25.47
CA ILE A 260 -20.95 10.01 26.05
C ILE A 260 -20.56 10.32 27.50
N ASP A 261 -21.20 9.59 28.42
CA ASP A 261 -21.01 9.67 29.87
C ASP A 261 -20.39 8.36 30.36
N GLY A 262 -19.05 8.31 30.39
CA GLY A 262 -18.32 7.06 30.68
C GLY A 262 -18.72 5.97 29.69
N THR A 263 -19.40 4.93 30.16
CA THR A 263 -19.81 3.77 29.36
C THR A 263 -21.14 3.93 28.63
N LYS A 264 -21.84 5.06 28.78
CA LYS A 264 -23.17 5.28 28.21
C LYS A 264 -23.13 6.33 27.11
N ALA A 265 -23.64 5.98 25.93
CA ALA A 265 -23.89 6.92 24.85
C ALA A 265 -25.38 7.34 24.84
N THR A 266 -25.68 8.60 24.51
CA THR A 266 -27.05 9.11 24.35
C THR A 266 -27.09 10.15 23.23
N PRO A 267 -27.99 10.01 22.22
CA PRO A 267 -28.11 10.97 21.15
C PRO A 267 -29.14 12.05 21.50
N PHE A 268 -28.84 13.29 21.12
CA PHE A 268 -29.71 14.44 21.33
C PHE A 268 -30.08 15.06 19.97
N THR A 269 -31.36 15.37 19.80
CA THR A 269 -31.91 16.15 18.67
C THR A 269 -32.68 17.33 19.24
N LYS A 270 -32.71 18.46 18.53
CA LYS A 270 -32.97 19.77 19.15
C LYS A 270 -34.36 19.91 19.80
N LYS A 271 -34.40 20.34 21.07
CA LYS A 271 -35.37 21.33 21.62
C LYS A 271 -34.76 22.43 22.51
N SER A 272 -33.46 22.45 22.80
CA SER A 272 -32.86 23.55 23.59
C SER A 272 -31.56 24.07 22.96
N ASN A 273 -31.47 25.40 22.85
CA ASN A 273 -30.27 26.12 22.43
C ASN A 273 -29.32 26.23 23.63
N LEU A 274 -28.07 25.76 23.52
CA LEU A 274 -26.99 26.26 24.36
C LEU A 274 -26.42 27.54 23.74
N THR A 275 -26.49 28.62 24.48
CA THR A 275 -25.88 29.92 24.17
C THR A 275 -24.35 29.80 24.11
N ARG A 276 -23.78 30.42 23.06
CA ARG A 276 -22.36 30.81 22.87
C ARG A 276 -21.37 30.25 23.91
N HIS A 277 -20.65 29.20 23.53
CA HIS A 277 -19.33 28.97 24.13
C HIS A 277 -18.35 29.96 23.51
N VAL A 278 -17.97 30.94 24.33
CA VAL A 278 -16.86 31.87 24.09
C VAL A 278 -15.57 31.05 24.09
N SER A 279 -14.75 31.33 23.09
CA SER A 279 -13.35 30.91 22.92
C SER A 279 -12.66 30.52 24.23
N VAL A 280 -12.39 29.22 24.39
CA VAL A 280 -11.37 28.77 25.32
C VAL A 280 -10.05 29.04 24.63
N HIS A 281 -9.33 30.07 25.09
CA HIS A 281 -7.91 30.17 24.82
C HIS A 281 -7.27 28.83 25.17
N PHE A 282 -6.61 28.20 24.20
CA PHE A 282 -5.77 27.05 24.44
C PHE A 282 -4.82 27.41 25.58
N LYS A 283 -5.07 26.83 26.76
CA LYS A 283 -4.03 26.70 27.77
C LYS A 283 -2.87 26.01 27.06
N ASP A 284 -1.67 26.54 27.25
CA ASP A 284 -0.42 25.94 26.75
C ASP A 284 -0.54 24.41 26.80
N LEU A 285 -0.61 23.77 25.62
CA LEU A 285 -0.67 22.31 25.45
C LEU A 285 0.71 21.70 25.73
N SER A 286 1.29 22.11 26.86
CA SER A 286 2.58 21.65 27.34
C SER A 286 2.53 20.14 27.53
N PRO A 287 3.68 19.46 27.36
CA PRO A 287 3.75 18.03 27.61
C PRO A 287 3.24 17.68 29.02
N PRO A 288 2.55 16.53 29.19
CA PRO A 288 2.02 16.14 30.50
C PRO A 288 3.12 16.11 31.57
N ALA A 289 2.90 16.84 32.67
CA ALA A 289 3.83 16.91 33.80
C ALA A 289 4.01 15.56 34.53
N THR A 290 3.16 14.57 34.24
CA THR A 290 3.23 13.20 34.76
C THR A 290 4.46 12.42 34.29
N TYR A 291 5.12 12.86 33.22
CA TYR A 291 6.36 12.26 32.75
C TYR A 291 7.55 13.18 33.04
N ALA A 292 8.60 12.63 33.65
CA ALA A 292 9.85 13.33 33.88
C ALA A 292 10.78 13.19 32.65
N GLY A 293 11.59 14.21 32.38
CA GLY A 293 12.66 14.13 31.38
C GLY A 293 12.30 14.60 29.96
N TRP A 294 11.24 15.40 29.81
CA TRP A 294 10.93 16.04 28.54
C TRP A 294 12.09 16.86 27.99
N LYS A 295 12.40 16.66 26.71
CA LYS A 295 13.27 17.55 25.93
C LYS A 295 12.52 18.04 24.71
N GLN A 296 12.64 19.34 24.43
CA GLN A 296 12.07 19.96 23.25
C GLN A 296 12.99 19.75 22.05
N HIS A 297 12.41 19.54 20.87
CA HIS A 297 13.19 19.45 19.64
C HIS A 297 13.72 20.83 19.22
N PHE A 298 15.01 20.93 18.90
CA PHE A 298 15.68 22.21 18.58
C PHE A 298 15.06 22.92 17.35
N LYS A 299 14.69 22.16 16.31
CA LYS A 299 14.01 22.66 15.10
C LYS A 299 12.49 22.72 15.23
N TYR A 300 11.84 21.60 15.54
CA TYR A 300 10.38 21.52 15.64
C TYR A 300 9.96 21.87 17.06
N THR A 301 9.90 23.16 17.38
CA THR A 301 9.65 23.65 18.75
C THR A 301 8.32 23.16 19.35
N HIS A 302 7.36 22.76 18.53
CA HIS A 302 6.11 22.18 19.01
C HIS A 302 6.23 20.68 19.39
N ILE A 303 7.37 20.04 19.17
CA ILE A 303 7.62 18.61 19.43
C ILE A 303 8.51 18.43 20.65
N PHE A 304 8.10 17.52 21.53
CA PHE A 304 8.82 17.13 22.74
C PHE A 304 8.99 15.61 22.78
N GLY A 305 10.11 15.13 23.30
CA GLY A 305 10.39 13.70 23.41
C GLY A 305 10.67 13.28 24.85
N LEU A 306 10.46 11.98 25.11
CA LEU A 306 10.82 11.30 26.34
C LEU A 306 11.99 10.31 26.12
N PRO A 307 12.76 9.99 27.18
CA PRO A 307 13.86 9.01 27.11
C PRO A 307 13.46 7.63 26.56
N ASP A 308 12.21 7.23 26.74
CA ASP A 308 11.66 5.96 26.24
C ASP A 308 11.27 6.00 24.75
N GLY A 309 11.50 7.12 24.07
CA GLY A 309 11.27 7.28 22.63
C GLY A 309 9.85 7.71 22.27
N ARG A 310 8.98 8.06 23.22
CA ARG A 310 7.68 8.67 22.93
C ARG A 310 7.82 10.15 22.56
N LEU A 311 6.98 10.60 21.62
CA LEU A 311 6.98 11.98 21.12
C LEU A 311 5.62 12.64 21.39
N TRP A 312 5.62 13.86 21.90
CA TRP A 312 4.44 14.70 22.13
C TRP A 312 4.46 15.89 21.17
N SER A 313 3.31 16.20 20.58
CA SER A 313 3.11 17.42 19.81
C SER A 313 2.22 18.37 20.60
N THR A 314 2.77 19.52 21.01
CA THR A 314 2.01 20.62 21.63
C THR A 314 1.03 21.26 20.65
N LYS A 315 1.29 21.15 19.33
CA LYS A 315 0.34 21.58 18.30
C LYS A 315 -0.87 20.65 18.20
N ALA A 316 -0.64 19.34 18.31
CA ALA A 316 -1.70 18.34 18.22
C ALA A 316 -2.32 17.97 19.59
N GLY A 317 -1.70 18.39 20.70
CA GLY A 317 -2.11 18.05 22.06
C GLY A 317 -2.08 16.55 22.36
N LYS A 318 -1.26 15.76 21.66
CA LYS A 318 -1.21 14.30 21.80
C LYS A 318 0.18 13.70 21.56
N PHE A 319 0.35 12.44 21.95
CA PHE A 319 1.49 11.63 21.53
C PHE A 319 1.40 11.31 20.04
N LEU A 320 2.55 11.32 19.35
CA LEU A 320 2.68 10.92 17.96
C LEU A 320 2.93 9.42 17.89
N GLU A 321 1.87 8.66 17.66
CA GLU A 321 1.90 7.19 17.54
C GLU A 321 2.77 6.72 16.36
N GLY A 322 2.68 7.42 15.23
CA GLY A 322 3.40 7.09 14.01
C GLY A 322 2.84 5.87 13.27
N PHE A 323 3.53 5.46 12.20
CA PHE A 323 3.19 4.29 11.38
C PHE A 323 4.45 3.52 10.98
N GLN A 324 4.31 2.25 10.64
CA GLN A 324 5.43 1.41 10.20
C GLN A 324 5.65 1.53 8.69
N LEU A 325 6.89 1.81 8.30
CA LEU A 325 7.31 1.79 6.89
C LEU A 325 8.72 1.22 6.78
N ASN A 326 8.88 0.15 5.99
CA ASN A 326 10.15 -0.56 5.81
C ASN A 326 10.81 -1.02 7.13
N GLY A 327 10.00 -1.38 8.14
CA GLY A 327 10.47 -1.82 9.45
C GLY A 327 10.87 -0.71 10.42
N TYR A 328 10.71 0.56 10.03
CA TYR A 328 10.96 1.72 10.89
C TYR A 328 9.66 2.43 11.25
N SER A 329 9.56 2.86 12.51
CA SER A 329 8.51 3.77 12.97
C SER A 329 8.72 5.16 12.37
N ARG A 330 7.68 5.75 11.77
CA ARG A 330 7.69 7.08 11.18
C ARG A 330 6.56 7.94 11.73
N VAL A 331 6.79 9.24 11.85
CA VAL A 331 5.80 10.22 12.30
C VAL A 331 5.67 11.34 11.26
N TYR A 332 4.49 11.94 11.16
CA TYR A 332 4.29 13.13 10.35
C TYR A 332 4.52 14.37 11.21
N ILE A 333 5.44 15.24 10.77
CA ILE A 333 5.72 16.54 11.39
C ILE A 333 5.77 17.56 10.26
N GLU A 334 4.89 18.56 10.30
CA GLU A 334 4.79 19.62 9.27
C GLU A 334 4.65 19.06 7.83
N GLY A 335 3.72 18.14 7.61
CA GLY A 335 3.50 17.51 6.30
C GLY A 335 4.62 16.61 5.78
N LYS A 336 5.67 16.36 6.58
CA LYS A 336 6.80 15.49 6.19
C LYS A 336 6.79 14.22 7.02
N SER A 337 6.92 13.08 6.36
CA SER A 337 7.17 11.81 7.04
C SER A 337 8.62 11.74 7.48
N ILE A 338 8.87 11.69 8.78
CA ILE A 338 10.21 11.62 9.39
C ILE A 338 10.32 10.32 10.20
N ALA A 339 11.48 9.68 10.17
CA ALA A 339 11.72 8.50 11.00
C ALA A 339 11.73 8.89 12.49
N ARG A 340 11.01 8.13 13.32
CA ARG A 340 10.83 8.43 14.75
C ARG A 340 12.14 8.34 15.53
N HIS A 341 12.97 7.32 15.27
CA HIS A 341 14.32 7.22 15.84
C HIS A 341 15.17 8.46 15.56
N ARG A 342 15.07 9.06 14.37
CA ARG A 342 15.85 10.25 14.01
C ARG A 342 15.44 11.45 14.85
N ILE A 343 14.13 11.66 15.03
CA ILE A 343 13.59 12.72 15.87
C ILE A 343 13.99 12.52 17.33
N ASN A 344 13.88 11.29 17.85
CA ASN A 344 14.29 10.96 19.22
C ASN A 344 15.79 11.20 19.45
N PHE A 345 16.63 10.84 18.49
CA PHE A 345 18.06 11.11 18.56
C PHE A 345 18.33 12.63 18.57
N GLU A 346 17.75 13.38 17.63
CA GLU A 346 17.90 14.84 17.56
C GLU A 346 17.45 15.54 18.86
N ILE A 347 16.40 15.04 19.51
CA ILE A 347 15.92 15.52 20.81
C ILE A 347 16.89 15.14 21.94
N SER A 348 17.41 13.91 21.94
CA SER A 348 18.29 13.42 23.01
C SER A 348 19.60 14.22 23.06
N VAL A 349 20.18 14.49 21.89
CA VAL A 349 21.44 15.26 21.74
C VAL A 349 21.23 16.77 21.65
N GLY A 350 20.01 17.24 21.38
CA GLY A 350 19.68 18.67 21.29
C GLY A 350 20.21 19.37 20.04
N ARG A 351 20.55 18.64 18.97
CA ARG A 351 21.07 19.17 17.71
C ARG A 351 20.63 18.30 16.52
N ALA A 352 20.84 18.82 15.31
CA ALA A 352 20.67 18.03 14.09
C ALA A 352 21.68 16.88 14.02
N VAL A 353 21.28 15.78 13.37
CA VAL A 353 22.22 14.74 12.92
C VAL A 353 23.24 15.36 11.97
N GLY A 354 24.51 14.99 12.10
CA GLY A 354 25.59 15.49 11.26
C GLY A 354 25.36 15.19 9.78
N GLU A 355 25.85 16.07 8.89
CA GLU A 355 25.58 16.03 7.45
C GLU A 355 25.97 14.71 6.75
N ALA A 356 26.92 13.96 7.33
CA ALA A 356 27.39 12.66 6.85
C ALA A 356 27.08 11.48 7.79
N MET A 357 26.24 11.70 8.81
CA MET A 357 25.93 10.72 9.83
C MET A 357 24.52 10.13 9.66
N GLU A 358 24.33 8.89 10.10
CA GLU A 358 23.05 8.21 10.17
C GLU A 358 22.76 7.82 11.63
N VAL A 359 21.49 7.80 11.99
CA VAL A 359 21.04 7.33 13.30
C VAL A 359 20.81 5.82 13.21
N ASP A 360 21.43 5.09 14.10
CA ASP A 360 21.44 3.62 14.16
C ASP A 360 20.95 3.13 15.52
N HIS A 361 20.32 1.96 15.54
CA HIS A 361 19.89 1.29 16.77
C HIS A 361 21.04 0.45 17.32
N ILE A 362 21.50 0.73 18.54
CA ILE A 362 22.58 0.00 19.22
C ILE A 362 22.25 -1.50 19.23
N VAL A 363 21.05 -1.85 19.66
CA VAL A 363 20.47 -3.19 19.65
C VAL A 363 19.32 -3.24 18.65
N SER A 364 19.44 -4.11 17.65
CA SER A 364 18.36 -4.40 16.70
C SER A 364 17.38 -5.43 17.27
N PRO A 365 16.08 -5.40 16.87
CA PRO A 365 15.13 -6.42 17.28
C PRO A 365 15.55 -7.81 16.75
N PRO A 366 15.32 -8.89 17.51
CA PRO A 366 15.64 -10.24 17.08
C PRO A 366 14.87 -10.61 15.81
N LEU A 367 15.49 -11.39 14.91
CA LEU A 367 14.87 -11.85 13.67
C LEU A 367 14.05 -13.13 13.91
N LEU A 368 12.87 -13.20 13.31
CA LEU A 368 12.06 -14.40 13.13
C LEU A 368 12.77 -15.40 12.19
N PRO A 369 12.39 -16.70 12.22
CA PRO A 369 12.98 -17.74 11.36
C PRO A 369 12.89 -17.46 9.85
N ASP A 370 11.95 -16.62 9.43
CA ASP A 370 11.77 -16.18 8.04
C ASP A 370 12.60 -14.93 7.67
N GLY A 371 13.38 -14.41 8.61
CA GLY A 371 14.23 -13.22 8.46
C GLY A 371 13.51 -11.89 8.68
N SER A 372 12.25 -11.88 9.14
CA SER A 372 11.53 -10.65 9.51
C SER A 372 11.80 -10.24 10.97
N PRO A 373 11.76 -8.95 11.36
CA PRO A 373 12.01 -8.52 12.74
C PRO A 373 10.84 -8.86 13.69
N TYR A 374 11.16 -9.31 14.91
CA TYR A 374 10.21 -9.57 15.99
C TYR A 374 9.81 -8.25 16.70
N GLY A 375 8.78 -7.58 16.18
CA GLY A 375 8.17 -6.41 16.82
C GLY A 375 8.74 -5.03 16.40
N PRO A 376 8.14 -3.93 16.90
CA PRO A 376 8.56 -2.56 16.57
C PRO A 376 9.97 -2.26 17.12
N GLN A 377 10.74 -1.45 16.38
CA GLN A 377 12.08 -1.03 16.82
C GLN A 377 12.02 -0.19 18.11
N ASP A 378 12.96 -0.45 19.03
CA ASP A 378 13.11 0.31 20.28
C ASP A 378 13.78 1.67 20.00
N ASP A 379 12.96 2.71 19.86
CA ASP A 379 13.38 4.09 19.59
C ASP A 379 13.76 4.89 20.87
N SER A 380 14.02 4.22 21.99
CA SER A 380 14.48 4.86 23.23
C SER A 380 15.85 5.52 23.04
N TRP A 381 16.09 6.65 23.72
CA TRP A 381 17.32 7.42 23.51
C TRP A 381 18.59 6.63 23.83
N GLY A 382 18.50 5.71 24.79
CA GLY A 382 19.61 4.84 25.19
C GLY A 382 19.95 3.77 24.16
N ASN A 383 19.06 3.49 23.20
CA ASN A 383 19.28 2.53 22.12
C ASN A 383 19.67 3.21 20.79
N LEU A 384 19.89 4.53 20.77
CA LEU A 384 20.21 5.27 19.55
C LEU A 384 21.63 5.80 19.57
N GLN A 385 22.34 5.64 18.46
CA GLN A 385 23.69 6.18 18.26
C GLN A 385 23.82 6.81 16.88
N GLU A 386 24.78 7.72 16.76
CA GLU A 386 25.15 8.35 15.49
C GLU A 386 26.37 7.62 14.92
N LEU A 387 26.23 7.05 13.73
CA LEU A 387 27.31 6.38 13.02
C LEU A 387 27.56 7.04 11.67
N THR A 388 28.78 6.97 11.18
CA THR A 388 29.01 7.24 9.77
C THR A 388 28.28 6.20 8.94
N LYS A 389 27.90 6.54 7.71
CA LYS A 389 27.28 5.59 6.78
C LYS A 389 28.15 4.35 6.54
N GLU A 390 29.47 4.50 6.59
CA GLU A 390 30.43 3.40 6.46
C GLU A 390 30.37 2.47 7.68
N ASP A 391 30.38 3.02 8.89
CA ASP A 391 30.38 2.24 10.13
C ASP A 391 29.02 1.60 10.42
N HIS A 392 27.93 2.30 10.12
CA HIS A 392 26.58 1.72 10.12
C HIS A 392 26.52 0.51 9.17
N GLY A 393 27.08 0.65 7.96
CA GLY A 393 27.20 -0.45 7.00
C GLY A 393 28.03 -1.64 7.51
N LYS A 394 29.19 -1.37 8.14
CA LYS A 394 30.04 -2.42 8.74
C LYS A 394 29.29 -3.17 9.85
N LYS A 395 28.58 -2.45 10.73
CA LYS A 395 27.77 -3.02 11.80
C LYS A 395 26.64 -3.88 11.25
N THR A 396 25.90 -3.39 10.26
CA THR A 396 24.82 -4.15 9.60
C THR A 396 25.34 -5.44 8.95
N MET A 397 26.50 -5.39 8.27
CA MET A 397 27.10 -6.59 7.66
C MET A 397 27.61 -7.59 8.70
N ALA A 398 28.13 -7.12 9.83
CA ALA A 398 28.58 -7.99 10.92
C ALA A 398 27.40 -8.66 11.65
N ALA A 399 26.33 -7.89 11.93
CA ALA A 399 25.13 -8.40 12.60
C ALA A 399 24.25 -9.28 11.70
N ASN A 400 24.32 -9.08 10.38
CA ASN A 400 23.61 -9.89 9.41
C ASN A 400 24.50 -10.08 8.17
N PRO A 401 25.23 -11.21 8.06
CA PRO A 401 26.11 -11.52 6.94
C PRO A 401 25.43 -11.56 5.56
N GLY A 402 24.09 -11.53 5.51
CA GLY A 402 23.26 -11.38 4.31
C GLY A 402 22.71 -9.98 4.07
N ALA A 403 22.72 -9.09 5.08
CA ALA A 403 22.30 -7.71 4.95
C ALA A 403 23.36 -6.91 4.18
N GLY A 404 22.92 -6.21 3.14
CA GLY A 404 23.82 -5.55 2.19
C GLY A 404 24.03 -6.32 0.88
N LYS A 405 23.42 -7.50 0.67
CA LYS A 405 23.10 -7.99 -0.69
C LYS A 405 22.04 -7.08 -1.32
N LYS A 406 22.42 -5.83 -1.60
CA LYS A 406 21.62 -4.89 -2.39
C LYS A 406 21.26 -5.62 -3.69
N ARG A 407 19.96 -5.75 -3.97
CA ARG A 407 19.44 -6.06 -5.30
C ARG A 407 19.95 -4.99 -6.28
N GLY A 408 21.13 -5.19 -6.83
CA GLY A 408 21.77 -4.45 -7.92
C GLY A 408 21.62 -2.94 -7.84
N VAL A 409 22.48 -2.25 -7.08
CA VAL A 409 22.85 -0.89 -7.48
C VAL A 409 23.47 -1.06 -8.86
N ARG A 410 22.88 -0.46 -9.89
CA ARG A 410 23.54 -0.34 -11.18
C ARG A 410 24.73 0.59 -10.98
N MET A 411 25.87 0.02 -10.61
CA MET A 411 27.17 0.65 -10.85
C MET A 411 27.14 1.05 -12.32
N GLY A 412 27.34 2.34 -12.62
CA GLY A 412 27.45 2.78 -14.02
C GLY A 412 28.51 1.94 -14.74
N PHE A 413 28.50 1.93 -16.07
CA PHE A 413 29.52 1.17 -16.80
C PHE A 413 30.92 1.83 -16.61
N PRO A 414 32.01 1.03 -16.54
CA PRO A 414 33.37 1.54 -16.45
C PRO A 414 33.75 2.38 -17.68
N VAL A 415 34.55 3.42 -17.47
CA VAL A 415 35.00 4.34 -18.53
C VAL A 415 36.51 4.54 -18.47
N ILE A 416 37.09 4.88 -19.61
CA ILE A 416 38.48 5.27 -19.75
C ILE A 416 38.50 6.75 -20.15
N SER A 417 39.27 7.57 -19.44
CA SER A 417 39.62 8.90 -19.91
C SER A 417 40.97 8.86 -20.61
N VAL A 418 41.12 9.59 -21.70
CA VAL A 418 42.39 9.76 -22.40
C VAL A 418 42.72 11.24 -22.44
N GLN A 419 43.87 11.63 -21.89
CA GLN A 419 44.32 13.02 -21.94
C GLN A 419 44.71 13.38 -23.37
N VAL A 420 44.08 14.42 -23.94
CA VAL A 420 44.25 14.80 -25.35
C VAL A 420 45.68 15.24 -25.66
N ALA A 421 46.35 15.89 -24.72
CA ALA A 421 47.70 16.42 -24.91
C ALA A 421 48.81 15.36 -24.83
N THR A 422 48.61 14.30 -24.05
CA THR A 422 49.68 13.33 -23.71
C THR A 422 49.35 11.89 -24.13
N GLY A 423 48.09 11.61 -24.47
CA GLY A 423 47.59 10.26 -24.74
C GLY A 423 47.47 9.36 -23.50
N VAL A 424 47.78 9.86 -22.31
CA VAL A 424 47.77 9.05 -21.08
C VAL A 424 46.35 8.64 -20.72
N GLU A 425 46.15 7.33 -20.56
CA GLU A 425 44.87 6.75 -20.20
C GLU A 425 44.70 6.58 -18.69
N ARG A 426 43.48 6.80 -18.20
CA ARG A 426 43.09 6.50 -16.82
C ARG A 426 41.74 5.78 -16.79
N ARG A 427 41.68 4.69 -16.03
CA ARG A 427 40.49 3.82 -15.93
C ARG A 427 39.68 4.16 -14.69
N PHE A 428 38.36 4.21 -14.86
CA PHE A 428 37.40 4.46 -13.79
C PHE A 428 36.37 3.35 -13.71
N LYS A 429 36.03 2.95 -12.47
CA LYS A 429 35.06 1.88 -12.19
C LYS A 429 33.63 2.25 -12.65
N SER A 430 33.32 3.53 -12.83
CA SER A 430 32.11 4.00 -13.52
C SER A 430 32.27 5.41 -14.10
N PHE A 431 31.39 5.81 -15.02
CA PHE A 431 31.35 7.20 -15.51
C PHE A 431 31.06 8.24 -14.41
N ARG A 432 30.44 7.82 -13.29
CA ARG A 432 30.20 8.71 -12.13
C ARG A 432 31.49 8.93 -11.34
N ASP A 433 32.32 7.90 -11.18
CA ASP A 433 33.63 8.03 -10.52
C ASP A 433 34.59 8.87 -11.36
N ALA A 434 34.50 8.77 -12.69
CA ALA A 434 35.21 9.70 -13.56
C ALA A 434 34.71 11.14 -13.36
N ALA A 435 33.39 11.33 -13.23
CA ALA A 435 32.82 12.66 -13.09
C ALA A 435 33.23 13.34 -11.78
N GLU A 436 33.25 12.57 -10.69
CA GLU A 436 33.77 13.00 -9.39
C GLU A 436 35.27 13.34 -9.46
N ALA A 437 36.09 12.46 -10.06
CA ALA A 437 37.53 12.67 -10.18
C ALA A 437 37.91 13.92 -11.01
N TYR A 438 37.05 14.32 -11.96
CA TYR A 438 37.25 15.51 -12.79
C TYR A 438 36.41 16.72 -12.31
N GLY A 439 35.65 16.59 -11.22
CA GLY A 439 34.83 17.68 -10.67
C GLY A 439 33.73 18.17 -11.61
N VAL A 440 33.14 17.26 -12.40
CA VAL A 440 32.12 17.58 -13.41
C VAL A 440 30.81 16.85 -13.15
N PHE A 441 29.70 17.38 -13.68
CA PHE A 441 28.41 16.68 -13.58
C PHE A 441 28.43 15.34 -14.33
N PRO A 442 27.91 14.23 -13.76
CA PRO A 442 27.93 12.90 -14.39
C PRO A 442 27.30 12.83 -15.79
N ALA A 443 26.29 13.67 -16.05
CA ALA A 443 25.66 13.78 -17.36
C ALA A 443 26.67 14.19 -18.45
N HIS A 444 27.69 15.00 -18.12
CA HIS A 444 28.67 15.51 -19.08
C HIS A 444 29.61 14.41 -19.60
N ILE A 445 30.01 13.47 -18.74
CA ILE A 445 30.79 12.30 -19.17
C ILE A 445 29.87 11.30 -19.85
N TRP A 446 28.65 11.10 -19.34
CA TRP A 446 27.67 10.21 -19.95
C TRP A 446 27.36 10.57 -21.40
N ASP A 447 27.13 11.85 -21.70
CA ASP A 447 26.86 12.33 -23.06
C ASP A 447 28.07 12.13 -23.97
N ARG A 448 29.29 12.36 -23.49
CA ARG A 448 30.51 12.18 -24.29
C ARG A 448 30.80 10.74 -24.66
N VAL A 449 30.52 9.83 -23.73
CA VAL A 449 30.71 8.40 -23.94
C VAL A 449 29.62 7.78 -24.84
N ASN A 450 28.41 8.35 -24.86
CA ASN A 450 27.27 7.77 -25.60
C ASN A 450 26.83 8.58 -26.84
N LYS A 451 27.33 9.80 -27.04
CA LYS A 451 27.03 10.67 -28.21
C LYS A 451 28.32 11.19 -28.86
N PRO A 452 29.15 10.30 -29.43
CA PRO A 452 30.48 10.65 -29.95
C PRO A 452 30.49 11.59 -31.15
N HIS A 453 29.34 11.88 -31.77
CA HIS A 453 29.22 12.76 -32.96
C HIS A 453 28.79 14.20 -32.62
N SER A 454 28.64 14.52 -31.33
CA SER A 454 28.42 15.92 -30.92
C SER A 454 29.74 16.68 -30.90
N SER A 455 29.74 17.97 -31.24
CA SER A 455 30.91 18.88 -31.31
C SER A 455 31.65 19.12 -29.97
N ARG A 456 31.38 18.30 -28.94
CA ARG A 456 31.85 18.43 -27.55
C ARG A 456 32.66 17.20 -27.09
N THR A 457 33.49 16.64 -27.96
CA THR A 457 34.28 15.41 -27.69
C THR A 457 35.27 15.55 -26.54
N GLY A 458 35.74 16.76 -26.25
CA GLY A 458 36.61 17.06 -25.11
C GLY A 458 35.86 17.57 -23.87
N LEU A 459 36.37 17.22 -22.69
CA LEU A 459 36.06 17.88 -21.41
C LEU A 459 37.36 18.12 -20.67
N GLN A 460 37.69 19.38 -20.40
CA GLN A 460 38.91 19.77 -19.67
C GLN A 460 40.22 19.15 -20.24
N GLY A 461 40.29 18.95 -21.56
CA GLY A 461 41.47 18.34 -22.21
C GLY A 461 41.51 16.81 -22.15
N TYR A 462 40.40 16.14 -21.81
CA TYR A 462 40.26 14.67 -21.83
C TYR A 462 39.12 14.23 -22.76
N THR A 463 39.31 13.08 -23.41
CA THR A 463 38.23 12.33 -24.09
C THR A 463 37.83 11.14 -23.24
N PHE A 464 36.59 10.66 -23.38
CA PHE A 464 36.06 9.58 -22.54
C PHE A 464 35.45 8.48 -23.42
N HIS A 465 35.84 7.23 -23.16
CA HIS A 465 35.42 6.05 -23.91
C HIS A 465 34.90 4.96 -22.96
N LYS A 466 34.05 4.05 -23.44
CA LYS A 466 33.65 2.86 -22.66
C LYS A 466 34.85 1.93 -22.49
N CYS A 467 34.96 1.27 -21.33
CA CYS A 467 36.02 0.31 -21.11
C CYS A 467 35.88 -0.92 -22.04
N PRO A 468 36.93 -1.34 -22.78
CA PRO A 468 36.89 -2.48 -23.70
C PRO A 468 36.45 -3.81 -23.08
N GLN A 469 36.82 -4.10 -21.82
CA GLN A 469 36.36 -5.31 -21.11
C GLN A 469 34.82 -5.37 -20.94
N PHE A 470 34.13 -4.24 -20.81
CA PHE A 470 32.67 -4.19 -20.73
C PHE A 470 31.97 -4.46 -22.08
N VAL A 471 32.69 -4.23 -23.20
CA VAL A 471 32.24 -4.57 -24.55
C VAL A 471 32.45 -6.08 -24.82
N ALA A 472 33.52 -6.67 -24.27
CA ALA A 472 33.82 -8.10 -24.36
C ALA A 472 32.74 -8.98 -23.68
N ASP A 473 32.15 -8.54 -22.57
CA ASP A 473 31.06 -9.25 -21.86
C ASP A 473 29.74 -9.34 -22.66
N GLN A 474 29.64 -8.62 -23.79
CA GLN A 474 28.47 -8.65 -24.69
C GLN A 474 28.69 -9.47 -25.96
N ALA A 475 29.89 -10.02 -26.16
CA ALA A 475 30.23 -10.85 -27.31
C ALA A 475 29.27 -12.04 -27.47
N ASP A 476 29.18 -12.54 -28.71
CA ASP A 476 28.47 -13.77 -29.01
C ASP A 476 29.12 -14.91 -28.25
N LYS A 477 28.31 -15.68 -27.53
CA LYS A 477 28.81 -16.88 -26.86
C LYS A 477 29.01 -17.99 -27.88
N PRO A 478 29.94 -18.93 -27.63
CA PRO A 478 30.09 -20.10 -28.51
C PRO A 478 28.74 -20.81 -28.71
N GLY A 479 28.33 -20.97 -29.97
CA GLY A 479 27.05 -21.60 -30.35
C GLY A 479 25.80 -20.72 -30.20
N GLU A 480 25.94 -19.43 -29.89
CA GLU A 480 24.82 -18.49 -29.84
C GLU A 480 24.44 -18.00 -31.24
N VAL A 481 23.19 -18.24 -31.64
CA VAL A 481 22.63 -17.75 -32.92
C VAL A 481 21.59 -16.69 -32.61
N TRP A 482 21.59 -15.59 -33.38
CA TRP A 482 20.71 -14.43 -33.19
C TRP A 482 19.80 -14.20 -34.39
N GLU A 483 18.49 -14.11 -34.15
CA GLU A 483 17.48 -13.90 -35.17
C GLU A 483 16.56 -12.72 -34.84
N ASP A 484 15.90 -12.18 -35.86
CA ASP A 484 14.86 -11.17 -35.69
C ASP A 484 13.70 -11.71 -34.86
N ALA A 485 13.30 -10.98 -33.82
CA ALA A 485 12.34 -11.48 -32.86
C ALA A 485 10.92 -11.54 -33.45
N LEU A 486 10.29 -12.72 -33.38
CA LEU A 486 8.93 -12.98 -33.87
C LEU A 486 7.96 -13.25 -32.72
N HIS A 487 6.70 -12.83 -32.89
CA HIS A 487 5.60 -13.18 -32.01
C HIS A 487 4.35 -13.48 -32.85
N HIS A 488 3.85 -14.72 -32.80
CA HIS A 488 2.77 -15.20 -33.67
C HIS A 488 2.99 -14.87 -35.16
N GLY A 489 4.22 -15.08 -35.66
CA GLY A 489 4.59 -14.80 -37.05
C GLY A 489 4.79 -13.32 -37.39
N LYS A 490 4.59 -12.41 -36.43
CA LYS A 490 4.77 -10.96 -36.63
C LYS A 490 6.12 -10.51 -36.07
N ARG A 491 6.85 -9.71 -36.85
CA ARG A 491 8.15 -9.16 -36.44
C ARG A 491 7.98 -8.09 -35.36
N ILE A 492 8.83 -8.17 -34.34
CA ILE A 492 8.94 -7.16 -33.30
C ILE A 492 9.97 -6.13 -33.77
N LYS A 493 9.56 -4.87 -33.90
CA LYS A 493 10.43 -3.82 -34.45
C LYS A 493 11.65 -3.58 -33.56
N GLY A 494 12.85 -3.66 -34.14
CA GLY A 494 14.12 -3.29 -33.50
C GLY A 494 14.55 -4.23 -32.37
N VAL A 495 14.14 -5.50 -32.41
CA VAL A 495 14.49 -6.49 -31.38
C VAL A 495 14.96 -7.79 -32.02
N ARG A 496 16.08 -8.32 -31.54
CA ARG A 496 16.60 -9.66 -31.87
C ARG A 496 16.65 -10.52 -30.62
N VAL A 497 16.53 -11.84 -30.79
CA VAL A 497 16.65 -12.82 -29.71
C VAL A 497 17.64 -13.93 -30.08
N SER A 498 18.30 -14.52 -29.09
CA SER A 498 19.24 -15.62 -29.31
C SER A 498 18.76 -16.98 -28.85
N THR A 499 19.39 -18.04 -29.38
CA THR A 499 19.22 -19.44 -28.93
C THR A 499 19.52 -19.65 -27.45
N LEU A 500 20.25 -18.72 -26.81
CA LEU A 500 20.54 -18.72 -25.38
C LEU A 500 19.54 -17.91 -24.54
N GLY A 501 18.45 -17.43 -25.16
CA GLY A 501 17.43 -16.63 -24.49
C GLY A 501 17.89 -15.23 -24.11
N ARG A 502 18.85 -14.66 -24.86
CA ARG A 502 19.25 -13.25 -24.72
C ARG A 502 18.42 -12.38 -25.65
N VAL A 503 18.24 -11.11 -25.28
CA VAL A 503 17.50 -10.11 -26.06
C VAL A 503 18.44 -8.96 -26.40
N GLU A 504 18.42 -8.54 -27.67
CA GLU A 504 19.15 -7.40 -28.22
C GLU A 504 18.14 -6.36 -28.72
N TRP A 505 18.33 -5.10 -28.35
CA TRP A 505 17.53 -3.97 -28.81
C TRP A 505 18.25 -3.21 -29.94
N GLU A 506 17.51 -2.35 -30.65
CA GLU A 506 18.00 -1.49 -31.73
C GLU A 506 19.18 -0.58 -31.32
N ASP A 507 19.31 -0.28 -30.03
CA ASP A 507 20.44 0.47 -29.46
C ASP A 507 21.70 -0.39 -29.21
N GLY A 508 21.70 -1.66 -29.67
CA GLY A 508 22.79 -2.63 -29.54
C GLY A 508 22.93 -3.22 -28.13
N LYS A 509 22.05 -2.86 -27.19
CA LYS A 509 22.11 -3.35 -25.82
C LYS A 509 21.70 -4.81 -25.77
N ARG A 510 22.48 -5.65 -25.09
CA ARG A 510 22.15 -7.06 -24.86
C ARG A 510 21.83 -7.34 -23.39
N ARG A 511 20.82 -8.17 -23.12
CA ARG A 511 20.52 -8.69 -21.76
C ARG A 511 20.30 -10.19 -21.75
N GLY A 512 20.71 -10.84 -20.67
CA GLY A 512 20.46 -12.27 -20.46
C GLY A 512 19.11 -12.56 -19.81
N ALA A 513 18.57 -13.76 -20.06
CA ALA A 513 17.34 -14.27 -19.45
C ALA A 513 17.28 -14.04 -17.93
N ARG A 514 18.34 -14.42 -17.19
CA ARG A 514 18.41 -14.33 -15.71
C ARG A 514 18.49 -12.90 -15.14
N THR A 515 18.74 -11.88 -15.97
CA THR A 515 18.86 -10.48 -15.51
C THR A 515 17.53 -9.72 -15.45
N MET A 516 16.42 -10.38 -15.77
CA MET A 516 15.07 -9.80 -15.72
C MET A 516 14.43 -10.10 -14.37
N ARG A 517 13.94 -9.06 -13.67
CA ARG A 517 13.65 -9.02 -12.21
C ARG A 517 12.50 -9.92 -11.69
N HIS A 518 11.93 -10.80 -12.51
CA HIS A 518 10.74 -11.60 -12.20
C HIS A 518 10.92 -13.07 -12.59
N LYS A 519 10.25 -14.00 -11.89
CA LYS A 519 10.26 -15.45 -12.20
C LYS A 519 9.86 -15.76 -13.66
N LYS A 520 9.11 -14.87 -14.32
CA LYS A 520 8.82 -14.91 -15.77
C LYS A 520 9.50 -13.74 -16.48
N CYS A 521 10.46 -14.01 -17.35
CA CYS A 521 11.21 -12.98 -18.07
C CYS A 521 10.36 -12.36 -19.19
N TYR A 522 10.13 -11.03 -19.18
CA TYR A 522 9.40 -10.30 -20.23
C TYR A 522 10.05 -8.96 -20.57
N PHE A 523 9.86 -8.47 -21.79
CA PHE A 523 10.28 -7.15 -22.25
C PHE A 523 9.12 -6.41 -22.95
N ARG A 524 9.25 -5.09 -23.14
CA ARG A 524 8.32 -4.31 -23.97
C ARG A 524 8.84 -4.29 -25.41
N GLY A 525 8.02 -4.74 -26.35
CA GLY A 525 8.30 -4.68 -27.78
C GLY A 525 7.17 -3.99 -28.54
N THR A 526 7.46 -3.48 -29.73
CA THR A 526 6.45 -2.88 -30.61
C THR A 526 6.12 -3.85 -31.73
N ILE A 527 4.85 -4.24 -31.84
CA ILE A 527 4.32 -5.09 -32.91
C ILE A 527 3.25 -4.29 -33.61
N GLU A 528 3.39 -4.09 -34.93
CA GLU A 528 2.41 -3.35 -35.75
C GLU A 528 2.05 -1.97 -35.17
N GLY A 529 3.04 -1.24 -34.65
CA GLY A 529 2.86 0.09 -34.07
C GLY A 529 2.33 0.11 -32.63
N VAL A 530 1.94 -1.04 -32.06
CA VAL A 530 1.42 -1.13 -30.69
C VAL A 530 2.49 -1.69 -29.75
N LYS A 531 2.71 -1.00 -28.62
CA LYS A 531 3.60 -1.48 -27.55
C LYS A 531 2.91 -2.59 -26.75
N LYS A 532 3.55 -3.76 -26.66
CA LYS A 532 3.05 -4.94 -25.91
C LYS A 532 4.08 -5.46 -24.92
N HIS A 533 3.61 -6.09 -23.85
CA HIS A 533 4.44 -6.89 -22.95
C HIS A 533 4.62 -8.29 -23.55
N LEU A 534 5.87 -8.69 -23.80
CA LEU A 534 6.22 -9.93 -24.49
C LEU A 534 7.13 -10.79 -23.61
N TYR A 535 6.77 -12.05 -23.43
CA TYR A 535 7.57 -13.01 -22.66
C TYR A 535 8.74 -13.55 -23.50
N VAL A 536 9.92 -13.62 -22.90
CA VAL A 536 11.16 -14.03 -23.60
C VAL A 536 11.05 -15.46 -24.12
N HIS A 537 10.57 -16.41 -23.32
CA HIS A 537 10.37 -17.79 -23.79
C HIS A 537 9.42 -17.90 -24.98
N ILE A 538 8.33 -17.11 -24.99
CA ILE A 538 7.37 -17.10 -26.10
C ILE A 538 8.06 -16.57 -27.35
N VAL A 539 8.75 -15.44 -27.25
CA VAL A 539 9.43 -14.84 -28.40
C VAL A 539 10.53 -15.77 -28.94
N VAL A 540 11.35 -16.39 -28.08
CA VAL A 540 12.38 -17.35 -28.49
C VAL A 540 11.75 -18.57 -29.19
N ALA A 541 10.69 -19.14 -28.61
CA ALA A 541 9.98 -20.28 -29.21
C ALA A 541 9.37 -19.93 -30.58
N HIS A 542 8.67 -18.81 -30.69
CA HIS A 542 8.09 -18.36 -31.96
C HIS A 542 9.15 -18.00 -33.03
N THR A 543 10.35 -17.61 -32.60
CA THR A 543 11.45 -17.26 -33.52
C THR A 543 12.18 -18.51 -34.02
N PHE A 544 12.42 -19.50 -33.16
CA PHE A 544 13.29 -20.64 -33.50
C PHE A 544 12.58 -21.99 -33.63
N LEU A 545 11.45 -22.22 -32.94
CA LEU A 545 10.65 -23.45 -33.06
C LEU A 545 9.60 -23.37 -34.17
N GLY A 546 9.46 -22.21 -34.82
CA GLY A 546 8.48 -21.97 -35.87
C GLY A 546 7.05 -21.81 -35.34
N PRO A 547 6.03 -21.92 -36.22
CA PRO A 547 4.63 -21.75 -35.84
C PRO A 547 4.19 -22.83 -34.85
N GLN A 548 3.25 -22.46 -33.98
CA GLN A 548 2.63 -23.41 -33.06
C GLN A 548 1.92 -24.54 -33.84
N PRO A 549 2.09 -25.82 -33.46
CA PRO A 549 1.48 -26.95 -34.17
C PRO A 549 -0.06 -26.93 -34.18
N SER A 550 -0.68 -26.45 -33.10
CA SER A 550 -2.12 -26.22 -33.00
C SER A 550 -2.43 -25.10 -32.00
N SER A 551 -3.69 -24.69 -31.92
CA SER A 551 -4.18 -23.72 -30.92
C SER A 551 -4.01 -24.18 -29.47
N ASP A 552 -3.90 -25.49 -29.24
CA ASP A 552 -3.83 -26.08 -27.91
C ASP A 552 -2.39 -26.17 -27.37
N HIS A 553 -1.40 -25.86 -28.23
CA HIS A 553 0.00 -25.87 -27.86
C HIS A 553 0.43 -24.52 -27.32
N THR A 554 1.08 -24.54 -26.16
CA THR A 554 1.76 -23.37 -25.59
C THR A 554 3.21 -23.71 -25.27
N VAL A 555 4.02 -22.69 -25.03
CA VAL A 555 5.46 -22.87 -24.79
C VAL A 555 5.69 -23.40 -23.37
N ASP A 556 6.37 -24.54 -23.29
CA ASP A 556 6.72 -25.24 -22.05
C ASP A 556 8.22 -25.17 -21.78
N HIS A 557 8.59 -25.03 -20.50
CA HIS A 557 9.97 -25.14 -20.03
C HIS A 557 10.24 -26.58 -19.62
N ILE A 558 11.10 -27.29 -20.35
CA ILE A 558 11.37 -28.72 -20.14
C ILE A 558 11.83 -28.97 -18.71
N ASN A 559 12.74 -28.14 -18.17
CA ASN A 559 13.24 -28.26 -16.81
C ASN A 559 12.38 -27.57 -15.73
N GLN A 560 11.22 -27.03 -16.08
CA GLN A 560 10.32 -26.24 -15.21
C GLN A 560 10.91 -24.94 -14.65
N ASP A 561 12.14 -24.58 -15.01
CA ASP A 561 12.75 -23.31 -14.66
C ASP A 561 12.28 -22.22 -15.62
N SER A 562 11.25 -21.48 -15.19
CA SER A 562 10.68 -20.35 -15.93
C SER A 562 11.65 -19.18 -16.22
N VAL A 563 12.86 -19.17 -15.62
CA VAL A 563 13.90 -18.20 -15.95
C VAL A 563 14.93 -18.72 -16.97
N ASP A 564 14.89 -20.01 -17.29
CA ASP A 564 15.77 -20.64 -18.29
C ASP A 564 15.13 -20.63 -19.68
N ASN A 565 15.24 -19.48 -20.37
CA ASN A 565 14.65 -19.29 -21.69
C ASN A 565 15.56 -19.72 -22.85
N ARG A 566 16.54 -20.61 -22.60
CA ARG A 566 17.37 -21.17 -23.67
C ARG A 566 16.50 -22.03 -24.59
N LEU A 567 16.74 -21.97 -25.89
CA LEU A 567 15.97 -22.73 -26.89
C LEU A 567 15.92 -24.23 -26.57
N VAL A 568 17.05 -24.80 -26.13
CA VAL A 568 17.16 -26.21 -25.73
C VAL A 568 16.23 -26.62 -24.58
N ASN A 569 15.72 -25.64 -23.82
CA ASN A 569 14.82 -25.83 -22.71
C ASN A 569 13.37 -25.50 -23.05
N LEU A 570 13.06 -25.11 -24.29
CA LEU A 570 11.73 -24.72 -24.72
C LEU A 570 11.17 -25.73 -25.72
N ARG A 571 9.88 -26.05 -25.59
CA ARG A 571 9.15 -26.86 -26.57
C ARG A 571 7.70 -26.40 -26.70
N TRP A 572 7.06 -26.76 -27.80
CA TRP A 572 5.60 -26.74 -27.88
C TRP A 572 5.06 -27.92 -27.09
N ALA A 573 4.11 -27.66 -26.20
CA ALA A 573 3.41 -28.70 -25.47
C ALA A 573 1.95 -28.30 -25.25
N THR A 574 1.08 -29.29 -25.35
CA THR A 574 -0.32 -29.17 -24.93
C THR A 574 -0.43 -29.01 -23.42
N TYR A 575 -1.58 -28.53 -22.95
CA TYR A 575 -1.85 -28.43 -21.52
C TYR A 575 -1.67 -29.78 -20.77
N SER A 576 -2.03 -30.90 -21.40
CA SER A 576 -1.82 -32.24 -20.83
C SER A 576 -0.33 -32.58 -20.68
N GLU A 577 0.48 -32.32 -21.71
CA GLU A 577 1.93 -32.57 -21.69
C GLU A 577 2.66 -31.68 -20.69
N GLN A 578 2.25 -30.42 -20.55
CA GLN A 578 2.79 -29.52 -19.53
C GLN A 578 2.46 -29.96 -18.11
N ASN A 579 1.25 -30.46 -17.87
CA ASN A 579 0.88 -30.99 -16.55
C ASN A 579 1.68 -32.26 -16.21
N ARG A 580 1.95 -33.11 -17.22
CA ARG A 580 2.86 -34.26 -17.07
C ARG A 580 4.29 -33.83 -16.73
N ASN A 581 4.69 -32.63 -17.16
CA ASN A 581 5.99 -32.02 -16.89
C ASN A 581 6.06 -31.22 -15.59
N ARG A 582 5.15 -31.39 -14.61
CA ARG A 582 5.22 -30.68 -13.30
C ARG A 582 5.84 -31.54 -12.21
N SER A 583 6.63 -30.94 -11.33
CA SER A 583 7.25 -31.59 -10.15
C SER A 583 6.25 -32.26 -9.20
N ASN A 584 4.99 -31.82 -9.24
CA ASN A 584 3.92 -32.35 -8.37
C ASN A 584 3.23 -33.59 -8.97
N ASN A 585 3.58 -34.00 -10.20
CA ASN A 585 3.06 -35.18 -10.89
C ASN A 585 3.76 -36.46 -10.37
N ARG A 586 3.50 -36.79 -9.09
CA ARG A 586 4.12 -37.88 -8.32
C ARG A 586 3.30 -39.18 -8.37
N ALA A 587 3.89 -40.28 -7.90
CA ALA A 587 3.21 -41.57 -7.82
C ALA A 587 2.03 -41.55 -6.85
N VAL A 588 0.96 -42.26 -7.20
CA VAL A 588 -0.28 -42.29 -6.42
C VAL A 588 -0.88 -43.68 -6.31
N GLU A 589 -1.63 -43.88 -5.24
CA GLU A 589 -2.37 -45.11 -4.96
C GLU A 589 -3.88 -44.83 -5.03
N LYS A 590 -4.60 -45.75 -5.69
CA LYS A 590 -6.06 -45.86 -5.67
C LYS A 590 -6.46 -46.83 -4.59
N LEU A 591 -7.40 -46.45 -3.73
CA LEU A 591 -7.86 -47.26 -2.60
C LEU A 591 -9.37 -47.44 -2.64
N ASP A 592 -9.85 -48.55 -2.07
CA ASP A 592 -11.26 -48.71 -1.73
C ASP A 592 -11.64 -47.76 -0.56
N THR A 593 -12.94 -47.68 -0.24
CA THR A 593 -13.44 -46.87 0.88
C THR A 593 -13.04 -47.41 2.26
N ALA A 594 -12.49 -48.63 2.34
CA ALA A 594 -11.96 -49.22 3.56
C ALA A 594 -10.44 -48.96 3.74
N GLY A 595 -9.78 -48.36 2.73
CA GLY A 595 -8.36 -48.02 2.76
C GLY A 595 -7.42 -49.10 2.22
N HIS A 596 -7.91 -50.12 1.51
CA HIS A 596 -7.06 -51.10 0.83
C HIS A 596 -6.61 -50.58 -0.52
N VAL A 597 -5.33 -50.75 -0.86
CA VAL A 597 -4.76 -50.33 -2.15
C VAL A 597 -5.25 -51.27 -3.25
N LEU A 598 -5.91 -50.70 -4.26
CA LEU A 598 -6.46 -51.40 -5.43
C LEU A 598 -5.56 -51.29 -6.65
N ALA A 599 -4.85 -50.17 -6.81
CA ALA A 599 -3.93 -49.94 -7.93
C ALA A 599 -2.92 -48.86 -7.59
N THR A 600 -1.75 -48.92 -8.21
CA THR A 600 -0.69 -47.92 -8.08
C THR A 600 -0.34 -47.39 -9.46
N TYR A 601 -0.19 -46.08 -9.57
CA TYR A 601 0.18 -45.39 -10.80
C TYR A 601 1.51 -44.66 -10.59
N GLY A 602 2.34 -44.64 -11.63
CA GLY A 602 3.64 -43.97 -11.58
C GLY A 602 3.51 -42.45 -11.46
N THR A 603 2.40 -41.88 -11.95
CA THR A 603 2.09 -40.45 -11.83
C THR A 603 0.59 -40.16 -11.63
N ILE A 604 0.25 -38.99 -11.08
CA ILE A 604 -1.14 -38.50 -11.00
C ILE A 604 -1.78 -38.42 -12.40
N ALA A 605 -1.03 -37.98 -13.42
CA ALA A 605 -1.54 -37.88 -14.78
C ALA A 605 -1.93 -39.25 -15.35
N GLU A 606 -1.09 -40.26 -15.14
CA GLU A 606 -1.39 -41.64 -15.54
C GLU A 606 -2.64 -42.17 -14.85
N ALA A 607 -2.78 -41.92 -13.55
CA ALA A 607 -3.97 -42.27 -12.79
C ALA A 607 -5.23 -41.55 -13.31
N ALA A 608 -5.11 -40.26 -13.65
CA ALA A 608 -6.20 -39.44 -14.18
C ALA A 608 -6.66 -39.93 -15.56
N ASP A 609 -5.73 -40.31 -16.43
CA ASP A 609 -6.01 -40.90 -17.74
C ASP A 609 -6.71 -42.26 -17.60
N ALA A 610 -6.26 -43.11 -16.67
CA ALA A 610 -6.86 -44.42 -16.41
C ALA A 610 -8.34 -44.32 -15.98
N ILE A 611 -8.70 -43.27 -15.24
CA ILE A 611 -10.10 -43.00 -14.84
C ILE A 611 -10.83 -42.02 -15.77
N LYS A 612 -10.19 -41.59 -16.86
CA LYS A 612 -10.72 -40.64 -17.85
C LYS A 612 -11.23 -39.34 -17.21
N ARG A 613 -10.47 -38.78 -16.27
CA ARG A 613 -10.76 -37.49 -15.61
C ARG A 613 -9.63 -36.49 -15.81
N PRO A 614 -9.92 -35.17 -15.75
CA PRO A 614 -8.88 -34.16 -15.79
C PRO A 614 -7.90 -34.32 -14.61
N TYR A 615 -6.61 -34.10 -14.87
CA TYR A 615 -5.55 -34.10 -13.86
C TYR A 615 -5.92 -33.27 -12.62
N GLN A 616 -6.52 -32.09 -12.80
CA GLN A 616 -6.90 -31.17 -11.72
C GLN A 616 -7.95 -31.79 -10.79
N THR A 617 -8.87 -32.58 -11.35
CA THR A 617 -9.94 -33.23 -10.60
C THR A 617 -9.35 -34.29 -9.67
N LEU A 618 -8.44 -35.12 -10.18
CA LEU A 618 -7.79 -36.14 -9.38
C LEU A 618 -6.79 -35.52 -8.38
N ALA A 619 -6.00 -34.54 -8.78
CA ALA A 619 -5.07 -33.83 -7.90
C ALA A 619 -5.79 -33.13 -6.74
N SER A 620 -6.95 -32.51 -7.01
CA SER A 620 -7.81 -31.90 -5.98
C SER A 620 -8.40 -32.95 -5.04
N ALA A 621 -8.83 -34.10 -5.56
CA ALA A 621 -9.35 -35.19 -4.74
C ALA A 621 -8.29 -35.74 -3.77
N ILE A 622 -7.06 -35.92 -4.23
CA ILE A 622 -5.92 -36.34 -3.39
C ILE A 622 -5.61 -35.28 -2.32
N GLN A 623 -5.53 -34.00 -2.70
CA GLN A 623 -5.20 -32.91 -1.78
C GLN A 623 -6.26 -32.73 -0.69
N ASN A 624 -7.54 -32.81 -1.06
CA ASN A 624 -8.67 -32.62 -0.15
C ASN A 624 -9.11 -33.93 0.52
N ARG A 625 -8.45 -35.05 0.21
CA ARG A 625 -8.78 -36.40 0.68
C ARG A 625 -10.25 -36.78 0.44
N THR A 626 -10.79 -36.38 -0.71
CA THR A 626 -12.17 -36.67 -1.09
C THR A 626 -12.26 -37.92 -1.96
N VAL A 627 -13.42 -38.57 -1.92
CA VAL A 627 -13.72 -39.75 -2.75
C VAL A 627 -13.99 -39.28 -4.18
N LEU A 628 -13.33 -39.91 -5.15
CA LEU A 628 -13.53 -39.66 -6.58
C LEU A 628 -13.85 -40.98 -7.27
N GLU A 629 -15.00 -41.04 -7.94
CA GLU A 629 -15.53 -42.25 -8.61
C GLU A 629 -15.71 -43.45 -7.65
N GLY A 630 -16.01 -43.19 -6.37
CA GLY A 630 -16.17 -44.24 -5.36
C GLY A 630 -14.85 -44.77 -4.78
N PHE A 631 -13.72 -44.15 -5.12
CA PHE A 631 -12.39 -44.56 -4.63
C PHE A 631 -11.69 -43.41 -3.89
N MET A 632 -10.88 -43.78 -2.90
CA MET A 632 -9.97 -42.85 -2.24
C MET A 632 -8.63 -42.81 -2.98
N TRP A 633 -7.94 -41.68 -2.90
CA TRP A 633 -6.68 -41.47 -3.59
C TRP A 633 -5.69 -40.79 -2.65
N ARG A 634 -4.44 -41.28 -2.64
CA ARG A 634 -3.38 -40.69 -1.82
C ARG A 634 -2.04 -40.71 -2.55
N ASP A 635 -1.13 -39.89 -2.05
CA ASP A 635 0.26 -39.93 -2.45
C ASP A 635 0.89 -41.25 -2.01
N ARG A 636 1.63 -41.86 -2.93
CA ARG A 636 2.50 -42.99 -2.58
C ARG A 636 3.69 -42.44 -1.79
N ALA A 637 3.92 -43.01 -0.61
CA ALA A 637 5.03 -42.65 0.27
C ALA A 637 6.40 -42.92 -0.36
#